data_AF-A0A950TEG0-F1
#
_entry.id   AF-A0A950TEG0-F1
#
_cell.length_a   1.000
_cell.length_b   1.000
_cell.length_c   1.000
_cell.angle_alpha   90.00
_cell.angle_beta   90.00
_cell.angle_gamma   90.00
#
_symmetry.space_group_name_H-M   'P 1'
#
loop_
_entity.id
_entity.type
_entity.pdbx_description
1 polymer ?
#
loop_
_entity_poly.entity_id
_entity_poly.type
_entity_poly.pdbx_seq_one_letter_code
_entity_poly.pdbx_strand_id
1 'polypeptide(L)'
;NPDPLLATTTNDKRIPVPDFVEYQDQAHELDVITARIDRLTRALKVSGIYPGEEKQLLQQLIDEGTENRLIPVADWPAFVDKGSLANMIQWLPVQQIAETLVQLYNARDRVKAALYEITGIGDIMRGMTNPQETLGAQELKANFATRRIVPQQKEVGRFARDLLRLMGAVIAEHFSEKTIGMISGYAQLDPLVAPDGAMGGGAPGLLGPNVAPAVLEANLARAQQFAAAVALMRQDGAQGFRIDIEADSTIAPDEQAEKQARVEFLQQMVPLLEQVVPLAMGNPALASVCREITLFAARGFRIARTLEETLERAFDALARMPASAPEGSSAGRAAAADVAIRAHAIDAKSQIERDKNAIAAAKAFGDHQLEQAKLAAQSLAEHARLGVETERLETEKVSLGLRAAEAAARQAQDLG
;
A
#
# COMPACT_ATOMS: atom_id res chain seq x y z
N ASN A 1 13.93 -31.33 -11.85
CA ASN A 1 12.72 -31.25 -11.00
C ASN A 1 12.72 -29.94 -10.25
N PRO A 2 11.64 -29.16 -10.34
CA PRO A 2 11.47 -27.95 -9.53
C PRO A 2 11.54 -28.30 -8.04
N ASP A 3 12.24 -27.48 -7.24
CA ASP A 3 12.15 -27.59 -5.79
C ASP A 3 10.72 -27.18 -5.36
N PRO A 4 10.08 -27.95 -4.47
CA PRO A 4 8.75 -27.63 -4.00
C PRO A 4 8.75 -26.27 -3.30
N LEU A 5 7.61 -25.58 -3.34
CA LEU A 5 7.41 -24.42 -2.49
C LEU A 5 7.35 -24.89 -1.04
N LEU A 6 8.30 -24.45 -0.23
CA LEU A 6 8.36 -24.75 1.20
C LEU A 6 8.06 -23.46 1.98
N ALA A 7 7.42 -23.60 3.13
CA ALA A 7 7.23 -22.51 4.09
C ALA A 7 8.56 -22.25 4.84
N THR A 8 8.52 -21.88 6.12
CA THR A 8 9.76 -21.74 6.89
C THR A 8 10.46 -23.08 7.07
N THR A 9 11.73 -23.16 6.66
CA THR A 9 12.59 -24.34 6.85
C THR A 9 13.81 -23.98 7.69
N THR A 10 14.27 -24.90 8.53
CA THR A 10 15.54 -24.77 9.26
C THR A 10 16.73 -25.07 8.33
N ASN A 11 17.91 -24.49 8.60
CA ASN A 11 19.13 -24.67 7.81
C ASN A 11 19.49 -26.14 7.52
N ASP A 12 19.13 -27.05 8.43
CA ASP A 12 19.56 -28.46 8.40
C ASP A 12 18.47 -29.43 7.92
N LYS A 13 17.21 -28.98 7.73
CA LYS A 13 16.08 -29.86 7.39
C LYS A 13 15.13 -29.21 6.38
N ARG A 14 14.77 -29.96 5.33
CA ARG A 14 13.73 -29.60 4.35
C ARG A 14 12.29 -29.88 4.83
N ILE A 15 12.08 -30.07 6.13
CA ILE A 15 10.74 -30.25 6.71
C ILE A 15 10.21 -28.85 7.03
N PRO A 16 9.13 -28.40 6.37
CA PRO A 16 8.57 -27.09 6.67
C PRO A 16 7.95 -27.09 8.05
N VAL A 17 8.16 -26.01 8.80
CA VAL A 17 7.49 -25.74 10.07
C VAL A 17 6.33 -24.79 9.79
N PRO A 18 5.12 -25.07 10.29
CA PRO A 18 4.01 -24.13 10.16
C PRO A 18 4.27 -22.84 10.93
N ASP A 19 3.96 -21.68 10.33
CA ASP A 19 4.18 -20.36 10.93
C ASP A 19 3.52 -20.22 12.33
N PHE A 20 2.38 -20.89 12.55
CA PHE A 20 1.71 -20.90 13.86
C PHE A 20 2.59 -21.44 14.99
N VAL A 21 3.46 -22.41 14.70
CA VAL A 21 4.35 -23.01 15.70
C VAL A 21 5.38 -21.98 16.19
N GLU A 22 5.73 -20.98 15.37
CA GLU A 22 6.71 -19.95 15.74
C GLU A 22 6.22 -18.99 16.82
N TYR A 23 4.91 -18.73 16.89
CA TYR A 23 4.28 -17.83 17.86
C TYR A 23 3.25 -18.54 18.77
N GLN A 24 3.26 -19.87 18.78
CA GLN A 24 2.28 -20.70 19.48
C GLN A 24 2.22 -20.34 20.97
N ASP A 25 3.37 -20.17 21.60
CA ASP A 25 3.46 -19.85 23.04
C ASP A 25 2.79 -18.51 23.35
N GLN A 26 3.04 -17.48 22.53
CA GLN A 26 2.43 -16.15 22.69
C GLN A 26 0.93 -16.19 22.41
N ALA A 27 0.47 -16.99 21.45
CA ALA A 27 -0.95 -17.18 21.18
C ALA A 27 -1.67 -17.83 22.37
N HIS A 28 -1.09 -18.85 22.98
CA HIS A 28 -1.64 -19.49 24.19
C HIS A 28 -1.62 -18.55 25.39
N GLU A 29 -0.54 -17.78 25.58
CA GLU A 29 -0.46 -16.78 26.64
C GLU A 29 -1.55 -15.72 26.49
N LEU A 30 -1.78 -15.25 25.26
CA LEU A 30 -2.82 -14.28 24.94
C LEU A 30 -4.22 -14.81 25.26
N ASP A 31 -4.49 -16.08 24.93
CA ASP A 31 -5.77 -16.73 25.24
C ASP A 31 -5.98 -16.84 26.76
N VAL A 32 -4.97 -17.29 27.51
CA VAL A 32 -5.03 -17.40 28.97
C VAL A 32 -5.28 -16.03 29.62
N ILE A 33 -4.60 -14.97 29.19
CA ILE A 33 -4.82 -13.61 29.69
C ILE A 33 -6.25 -13.15 29.38
N THR A 34 -6.72 -13.37 28.16
CA THR A 34 -8.06 -12.97 27.72
C THR A 34 -9.15 -13.70 28.52
N ALA A 35 -8.99 -15.00 28.78
CA ALA A 35 -9.89 -15.77 29.62
C ALA A 35 -9.91 -15.28 31.08
N ARG A 36 -8.76 -14.86 31.63
CA ARG A 36 -8.69 -14.27 32.98
C ARG A 36 -9.40 -12.92 33.04
N ILE A 37 -9.24 -12.08 32.02
CA ILE A 37 -9.95 -10.80 31.91
C ILE A 37 -11.46 -11.05 31.93
N ASP A 38 -11.99 -11.94 31.09
CA ASP A 38 -13.43 -12.24 31.06
C ASP A 38 -13.96 -12.68 32.43
N ARG A 39 -13.25 -13.56 33.13
CA ARG A 39 -13.64 -14.03 34.47
C ARG A 39 -13.66 -12.90 35.50
N LEU A 40 -12.64 -12.05 35.51
CA LEU A 40 -12.58 -10.92 36.45
C LEU A 40 -13.61 -9.85 36.11
N THR A 41 -13.88 -9.60 34.83
CA THR A 41 -14.94 -8.69 34.40
C THR A 41 -16.32 -9.18 34.85
N ARG A 42 -16.61 -10.48 34.75
CA ARG A 42 -17.87 -11.05 35.29
C ARG A 42 -17.95 -11.01 36.81
N ALA A 43 -16.81 -11.10 37.49
CA ALA A 43 -16.73 -10.99 38.95
C ALA A 43 -16.87 -9.55 39.46
N LEU A 44 -16.65 -8.56 38.58
CA LEU A 44 -16.76 -7.14 38.88
C LEU A 44 -18.25 -6.74 38.94
N LYS A 45 -18.89 -7.11 40.05
CA LYS A 45 -20.26 -6.72 40.39
C LYS A 45 -20.21 -5.85 41.64
N VAL A 46 -20.94 -4.73 41.60
CA VAL A 46 -21.15 -3.89 42.78
C VAL A 46 -22.10 -4.67 43.70
N SER A 47 -21.56 -5.24 44.77
CA SER A 47 -22.31 -6.05 45.72
C SER A 47 -21.75 -5.81 47.12
N GLY A 48 -22.64 -5.65 48.09
CA GLY A 48 -22.31 -5.35 49.46
C GLY A 48 -23.28 -6.03 50.42
N ILE A 49 -22.86 -6.15 51.68
CA ILE A 49 -23.68 -6.68 52.76
C ILE A 49 -24.05 -5.56 53.73
N TYR A 50 -25.25 -5.63 54.29
CA TYR A 50 -25.75 -4.67 55.26
C TYR A 50 -26.56 -5.37 56.38
N PRO A 51 -26.68 -4.78 57.58
CA PRO A 51 -27.44 -5.35 58.70
C PRO A 51 -28.94 -5.50 58.38
N GLY A 52 -29.52 -6.65 58.73
CA GLY A 52 -30.91 -6.99 58.38
C GLY A 52 -31.99 -6.12 59.05
N GLU A 53 -31.68 -5.43 60.15
CA GLU A 53 -32.62 -4.56 60.87
C GLU A 53 -33.05 -3.35 60.03
N GLU A 54 -32.20 -2.89 59.11
CA GLU A 54 -32.39 -1.65 58.34
C GLU A 54 -32.73 -1.93 56.86
N LYS A 55 -33.28 -3.12 56.60
CA LYS A 55 -33.58 -3.63 55.24
C LYS A 55 -34.43 -2.68 54.40
N GLN A 56 -35.44 -2.05 55.02
CA GLN A 56 -36.41 -1.23 54.31
C GLN A 56 -35.86 0.14 53.93
N LEU A 57 -34.96 0.70 54.74
CA LEU A 57 -34.27 1.97 54.49
C LEU A 57 -33.26 1.84 53.33
N LEU A 58 -32.46 0.78 53.34
CA LEU A 58 -31.38 0.55 52.37
C LEU A 58 -31.87 0.03 51.01
N GLN A 59 -32.95 -0.76 50.98
CA GLN A 59 -33.57 -1.17 49.71
C GLN A 59 -34.17 0.03 48.97
N GLN A 60 -34.80 0.96 49.68
CA GLN A 60 -35.34 2.20 49.10
C GLN A 60 -34.25 3.15 48.57
N LEU A 61 -32.99 2.99 49.00
CA LEU A 61 -31.85 3.75 48.50
C LEU A 61 -31.22 3.16 47.23
N ILE A 62 -31.34 1.84 47.02
CA ILE A 62 -30.64 1.11 45.95
C ILE A 62 -31.57 0.78 44.78
N ASP A 63 -32.89 0.82 44.95
CA ASP A 63 -33.84 0.62 43.84
C ASP A 63 -33.69 1.72 42.76
N GLU A 64 -33.60 1.29 41.50
CA GLU A 64 -33.28 2.09 40.29
C GLU A 64 -34.30 3.20 39.92
N GLY A 65 -35.29 3.48 40.77
CA GLY A 65 -36.44 4.35 40.46
C GLY A 65 -36.60 5.61 41.31
N THR A 66 -35.74 5.84 42.31
CA THR A 66 -35.91 6.94 43.27
C THR A 66 -34.80 7.99 43.15
N GLU A 67 -34.95 8.91 42.19
CA GLU A 67 -34.14 10.13 42.16
C GLU A 67 -34.72 11.19 43.14
N ASN A 68 -33.83 11.88 43.85
CA ASN A 68 -34.12 13.07 44.68
C ASN A 68 -35.14 12.89 45.81
N ARG A 69 -35.04 11.81 46.60
CA ARG A 69 -35.88 11.60 47.80
C ARG A 69 -35.05 11.64 49.09
N LEU A 70 -35.52 12.40 50.07
CA LEU A 70 -35.00 12.36 51.43
C LEU A 70 -35.74 11.26 52.20
N ILE A 71 -34.99 10.32 52.77
CA ILE A 71 -35.56 9.23 53.57
C ILE A 71 -35.41 9.60 55.04
N PRO A 72 -36.52 9.70 55.79
CA PRO A 72 -36.46 10.03 57.21
C PRO A 72 -35.91 8.85 58.01
N VAL A 73 -34.93 9.14 58.88
CA VAL A 73 -34.40 8.17 59.86
C VAL A 73 -35.07 8.47 61.21
N ALA A 74 -35.70 7.47 61.80
CA ALA A 74 -36.48 7.64 63.03
C ALA A 74 -35.62 8.02 64.26
N ASP A 75 -34.38 7.52 64.31
CA ASP A 75 -33.44 7.77 65.42
C ASP A 75 -32.09 8.30 64.88
N TRP A 76 -32.07 9.60 64.58
CA TRP A 76 -30.89 10.28 64.01
C TRP A 76 -29.65 10.20 64.91
N PRO A 77 -29.73 10.41 66.24
CA PRO A 77 -28.58 10.25 67.13
C PRO A 77 -27.97 8.84 67.10
N ALA A 78 -28.79 7.79 67.18
CA ALA A 78 -28.32 6.41 67.14
C ALA A 78 -27.72 6.03 65.78
N PHE A 79 -28.22 6.61 64.68
CA PHE A 79 -27.69 6.42 63.33
C PHE A 79 -26.31 7.06 63.14
N VAL A 80 -26.09 8.24 63.74
CA VAL A 80 -24.77 8.90 63.75
C VAL A 80 -23.78 8.13 64.61
N ASP A 81 -24.19 7.64 65.79
CA ASP A 81 -23.36 6.85 66.69
C ASP A 81 -22.95 5.48 66.09
N LYS A 82 -23.83 4.86 65.30
CA LYS A 82 -23.52 3.63 64.53
C LYS A 82 -22.63 3.87 63.31
N GLY A 83 -22.18 5.10 63.08
CA GLY A 83 -21.16 5.41 62.09
C GLY A 83 -21.68 5.72 60.69
N SER A 84 -22.95 6.14 60.55
CA SER A 84 -23.57 6.54 59.28
C SER A 84 -23.65 5.44 58.21
N LEU A 85 -24.27 5.76 57.07
CA LEU A 85 -24.49 4.81 55.97
C LEU A 85 -23.20 4.16 55.45
N ALA A 86 -22.05 4.86 55.55
CA ALA A 86 -20.75 4.39 55.08
C ALA A 86 -20.22 3.17 55.84
N ASN A 87 -20.54 3.03 57.14
CA ASN A 87 -20.14 1.88 57.96
C ASN A 87 -21.22 0.79 58.01
N MET A 88 -22.43 1.09 57.53
CA MET A 88 -23.55 0.14 57.48
C MET A 88 -23.52 -0.75 56.24
N ILE A 89 -22.81 -0.35 55.18
CA ILE A 89 -22.65 -1.16 53.98
C ILE A 89 -21.18 -1.57 53.87
N GLN A 90 -20.91 -2.87 53.97
CA GLN A 90 -19.62 -3.41 53.60
C GLN A 90 -19.68 -3.88 52.14
N TRP A 91 -19.11 -3.07 51.25
CA TRP A 91 -18.93 -3.42 49.84
C TRP A 91 -17.86 -4.50 49.69
N LEU A 92 -18.04 -5.41 48.73
CA LEU A 92 -16.94 -6.27 48.26
C LEU A 92 -15.79 -5.37 47.75
N PRO A 93 -14.52 -5.72 48.01
CA PRO A 93 -13.38 -4.92 47.56
C PRO A 93 -13.21 -5.02 46.04
N VAL A 94 -14.01 -4.25 45.30
CA VAL A 94 -14.00 -4.19 43.82
C VAL A 94 -12.71 -3.56 43.29
N GLN A 95 -12.07 -2.72 44.11
CA GLN A 95 -10.87 -1.96 43.73
C GLN A 95 -9.68 -2.86 43.37
N GLN A 96 -9.41 -3.91 44.16
CA GLN A 96 -8.31 -4.84 43.88
C GLN A 96 -8.55 -5.61 42.57
N ILE A 97 -9.80 -5.96 42.29
CA ILE A 97 -10.19 -6.65 41.04
C ILE A 97 -10.01 -5.71 39.84
N ALA A 98 -10.45 -4.45 39.97
CA ALA A 98 -10.31 -3.43 38.93
C ALA A 98 -8.83 -3.14 38.62
N GLU A 99 -7.99 -2.98 39.66
CA GLU A 99 -6.54 -2.77 39.50
C GLU A 99 -5.87 -3.97 38.80
N THR A 100 -6.25 -5.19 39.17
CA THR A 100 -5.74 -6.42 38.52
C THR A 100 -6.16 -6.48 37.05
N LEU A 101 -7.39 -6.09 36.73
CA LEU A 101 -7.88 -6.02 35.34
C LEU A 101 -7.06 -5.05 34.49
N VAL A 102 -6.75 -3.86 35.02
CA VAL A 102 -5.89 -2.88 34.32
C VAL A 102 -4.51 -3.49 34.01
N GLN A 103 -3.91 -4.19 34.97
CA GLN A 103 -2.62 -4.85 34.75
C GLN A 103 -2.71 -5.99 33.71
N LEU A 104 -3.80 -6.74 33.68
CA LEU A 104 -4.02 -7.78 32.67
C LEU A 104 -4.22 -7.19 31.26
N TYR A 105 -4.91 -6.05 31.14
CA TYR A 105 -4.99 -5.32 29.86
C TYR A 105 -3.61 -4.90 29.36
N ASN A 106 -2.78 -4.32 30.24
CA ASN A 106 -1.41 -3.94 29.91
C ASN A 106 -0.56 -5.16 29.50
N ALA A 107 -0.69 -6.29 30.22
CA ALA A 107 0.01 -7.53 29.87
C ALA A 107 -0.44 -8.07 28.50
N ARG A 108 -1.75 -8.04 28.21
CA ARG A 108 -2.32 -8.44 26.92
C ARG A 108 -1.72 -7.67 25.76
N ASP A 109 -1.54 -6.36 25.92
CA ASP A 109 -1.00 -5.50 24.87
C ASP A 109 0.50 -5.75 24.66
N ARG A 110 1.26 -6.09 25.71
CA ARG A 110 2.66 -6.53 25.59
C ARG A 110 2.80 -7.85 24.84
N VAL A 111 1.95 -8.84 25.12
CA VAL A 111 1.96 -10.13 24.41
C VAL A 111 1.61 -9.94 22.94
N LYS A 112 0.63 -9.07 22.63
CA LYS A 112 0.33 -8.69 21.24
C LYS A 112 1.53 -8.05 20.56
N ALA A 113 2.21 -7.11 21.22
CA ALA A 113 3.42 -6.48 20.67
C ALA A 113 4.51 -7.52 20.37
N ALA A 114 4.79 -8.44 21.30
CA ALA A 114 5.74 -9.54 21.10
C ALA A 114 5.34 -10.44 19.92
N LEU A 115 4.05 -10.80 19.80
CA LEU A 115 3.54 -11.58 18.67
C LEU A 115 3.81 -10.87 17.34
N TYR A 116 3.64 -9.55 17.30
CA TYR A 116 3.91 -8.75 16.11
C TYR A 116 5.38 -8.62 15.76
N GLU A 117 6.26 -8.55 16.77
CA GLU A 117 7.71 -8.61 16.57
C GLU A 117 8.14 -9.96 15.99
N ILE A 118 7.55 -11.05 16.47
CA ILE A 118 7.83 -12.43 16.02
C ILE A 118 7.32 -12.65 14.59
N THR A 119 6.06 -12.34 14.30
CA THR A 119 5.49 -12.53 12.95
C THR A 119 6.04 -11.56 11.92
N GLY A 120 6.76 -10.53 12.37
CA GLY A 120 7.40 -9.55 11.49
C GLY A 120 6.43 -8.62 10.75
N ILE A 121 5.14 -8.66 11.08
CA ILE A 121 4.14 -7.71 10.58
C ILE A 121 4.40 -6.37 11.28
N GLY A 122 5.22 -5.50 10.69
CA GLY A 122 5.51 -4.17 11.27
C GLY A 122 4.26 -3.28 11.36
N ASP A 123 4.29 -2.30 12.27
CA ASP A 123 3.23 -1.32 12.57
C ASP A 123 2.63 -0.60 11.33
N ILE A 124 3.36 -0.57 10.21
CA ILE A 124 2.97 0.14 8.98
C ILE A 124 1.86 -0.56 8.19
N MET A 125 1.81 -1.90 8.17
CA MET A 125 0.73 -2.63 7.48
C MET A 125 -0.64 -2.46 8.15
N ARG A 126 -0.70 -1.79 9.31
CA ARG A 126 -1.91 -1.60 10.11
C ARG A 126 -2.39 -0.16 10.16
N GLY A 127 -1.77 0.75 9.39
CA GLY A 127 -2.17 2.15 9.34
C GLY A 127 -1.96 2.94 10.63
N MET A 128 -1.21 2.38 11.61
CA MET A 128 -0.83 3.08 12.83
C MET A 128 0.38 3.98 12.55
N THR A 129 0.14 5.12 11.91
CA THR A 129 1.16 6.17 11.80
C THR A 129 1.30 6.85 13.15
N ASN A 130 2.47 6.78 13.79
CA ASN A 130 2.76 7.67 14.92
C ASN A 130 2.97 9.09 14.35
N PRO A 131 2.11 10.08 14.66
CA PRO A 131 2.17 11.42 14.07
C PRO A 131 3.46 12.20 14.42
N GLN A 132 4.21 11.72 15.42
CA GLN A 132 5.46 12.34 15.87
C GLN A 132 6.71 11.68 15.27
N GLU A 133 6.56 10.62 14.49
CA GLU A 133 7.68 9.91 13.88
C GLU A 133 8.09 10.56 12.56
N THR A 134 9.38 10.92 12.44
CA THR A 134 9.94 11.59 11.26
C THR A 134 9.69 10.80 9.97
N LEU A 135 9.42 11.49 8.86
CA LEU A 135 9.10 10.88 7.56
C LEU A 135 10.13 9.81 7.12
N GLY A 136 11.42 10.07 7.35
CA GLY A 136 12.48 9.11 7.04
C GLY A 136 12.48 7.84 7.90
N ALA A 137 12.01 7.91 9.15
CA ALA A 137 11.84 6.73 10.01
C ALA A 137 10.63 5.89 9.60
N GLN A 138 9.56 6.53 9.10
CA GLN A 138 8.40 5.84 8.53
C GLN A 138 8.76 5.12 7.22
N GLU A 139 9.51 5.76 6.32
CA GLU A 139 10.02 5.14 5.09
C GLU A 139 10.98 3.98 5.39
N LEU A 140 11.88 4.13 6.37
CA LEU A 140 12.77 3.05 6.80
C LEU A 140 11.96 1.84 7.28
N LYS A 141 11.00 2.06 8.20
CA LYS A 141 10.14 1.00 8.72
C LYS A 141 9.30 0.35 7.62
N ALA A 142 8.82 1.11 6.63
CA ALA A 142 8.08 0.57 5.49
C ALA A 142 8.97 -0.37 4.68
N ASN A 143 10.21 0.07 4.41
CA ASN A 143 11.22 -0.72 3.73
C ASN A 143 11.63 -1.99 4.52
N PHE A 144 11.64 -1.96 5.86
CA PHE A 144 11.93 -3.14 6.68
C PHE A 144 10.79 -4.16 6.70
N ALA A 145 9.53 -3.74 6.63
CA ALA A 145 8.38 -4.63 6.52
C ALA A 145 8.38 -5.37 5.17
N THR A 146 8.66 -4.67 4.07
CA THR A 146 8.75 -5.25 2.72
C THR A 146 9.88 -6.28 2.62
N ARG A 147 11.03 -6.05 3.28
CA ARG A 147 12.18 -6.97 3.25
C ARG A 147 11.91 -8.38 3.81
N ARG A 148 10.90 -8.56 4.67
CA ARG A 148 10.53 -9.89 5.21
C ARG A 148 9.60 -10.68 4.29
N ILE A 149 8.78 -10.00 3.50
CA ILE A 149 7.82 -10.63 2.57
C ILE A 149 8.49 -10.93 1.22
N VAL A 150 9.47 -10.11 0.80
CA VAL A 150 10.18 -10.25 -0.47
C VAL A 150 10.80 -11.63 -0.70
N PRO A 151 11.48 -12.30 0.27
CA PRO A 151 12.00 -13.65 0.08
C PRO A 151 10.90 -14.67 -0.24
N GLN A 152 9.77 -14.62 0.48
CA GLN A 152 8.63 -15.51 0.23
C GLN A 152 8.00 -15.24 -1.15
N GLN A 153 7.85 -13.97 -1.54
CA GLN A 153 7.39 -13.61 -2.89
C GLN A 153 8.34 -14.11 -3.99
N LYS A 154 9.66 -14.00 -3.79
CA LYS A 154 10.66 -14.51 -4.74
C LYS A 154 10.62 -16.03 -4.86
N GLU A 155 10.39 -16.74 -3.76
CA GLU A 155 10.24 -18.21 -3.76
C GLU A 155 8.99 -18.65 -4.53
N VAL A 156 7.88 -17.94 -4.37
CA VAL A 156 6.67 -18.15 -5.18
C VAL A 156 6.95 -17.86 -6.66
N GLY A 157 7.64 -16.76 -6.96
CA GLY A 157 8.06 -16.42 -8.33
C GLY A 157 8.96 -17.50 -8.95
N ARG A 158 9.93 -18.02 -8.20
CA ARG A 158 10.76 -19.17 -8.61
C ARG A 158 9.89 -20.39 -8.89
N PHE A 159 9.02 -20.77 -7.96
CA PHE A 159 8.16 -21.94 -8.11
C PHE A 159 7.27 -21.86 -9.35
N ALA A 160 6.61 -20.72 -9.57
CA ALA A 160 5.80 -20.48 -10.77
C ALA A 160 6.63 -20.52 -12.06
N ARG A 161 7.84 -19.94 -12.04
CA ARG A 161 8.76 -19.97 -13.19
C ARG A 161 9.16 -21.40 -13.54
N ASP A 162 9.51 -22.20 -12.54
CA ASP A 162 9.94 -23.58 -12.77
C ASP A 162 8.78 -24.47 -13.23
N LEU A 163 7.55 -24.22 -12.75
CA LEU A 163 6.34 -24.86 -13.27
C LEU A 163 6.10 -24.53 -14.75
N LEU A 164 6.22 -23.26 -15.15
CA LEU A 164 6.07 -22.86 -16.55
C LEU A 164 7.14 -23.50 -17.44
N ARG A 165 8.38 -23.61 -16.96
CA ARG A 165 9.45 -24.35 -17.67
C ARG A 165 9.14 -25.83 -17.81
N LEU A 166 8.62 -26.46 -16.76
CA LEU A 166 8.21 -27.86 -16.80
C LEU A 166 7.07 -28.07 -17.81
N MET A 167 6.06 -27.20 -17.80
CA MET A 167 4.98 -27.21 -18.79
C MET A 167 5.52 -27.08 -20.22
N GLY A 168 6.44 -26.15 -20.46
CA GLY A 168 7.10 -25.98 -21.77
C GLY A 168 7.86 -27.22 -22.22
N ALA A 169 8.59 -27.87 -21.30
CA ALA A 169 9.31 -29.11 -21.59
C ALA A 169 8.36 -30.27 -21.96
N VAL A 170 7.27 -30.44 -21.19
CA VAL A 170 6.23 -31.46 -21.48
C VAL A 170 5.60 -31.22 -22.85
N ILE A 171 5.31 -29.96 -23.21
CA ILE A 171 4.78 -29.61 -24.53
C ILE A 171 5.80 -29.95 -25.63
N ALA A 172 7.07 -29.57 -25.47
CA ALA A 172 8.09 -29.83 -26.47
C ALA A 172 8.34 -31.33 -26.72
N GLU A 173 8.36 -32.14 -25.65
CA GLU A 173 8.66 -33.58 -25.72
C GLU A 173 7.46 -34.42 -26.17
N HIS A 174 6.24 -34.11 -25.72
CA HIS A 174 5.09 -35.01 -25.90
C HIS A 174 4.08 -34.54 -26.93
N PHE A 175 4.06 -33.27 -27.36
CA PHE A 175 3.05 -32.80 -28.29
C PHE A 175 3.48 -33.05 -29.74
N SER A 176 2.50 -33.41 -30.57
CA SER A 176 2.71 -33.52 -32.01
C SER A 176 2.98 -32.14 -32.61
N GLU A 177 3.77 -32.09 -33.69
CA GLU A 177 4.06 -30.85 -34.43
C GLU A 177 2.78 -30.13 -34.87
N LYS A 178 1.76 -30.90 -35.28
CA LYS A 178 0.44 -30.38 -35.64
C LYS A 178 -0.23 -29.69 -34.45
N THR A 179 -0.17 -30.29 -33.26
CA THR A 179 -0.76 -29.73 -32.03
C THR A 179 -0.03 -28.45 -31.61
N ILE A 180 1.29 -28.43 -31.66
CA ILE A 180 2.11 -27.24 -31.37
C ILE A 180 1.77 -26.10 -32.34
N GLY A 181 1.61 -26.42 -33.64
CA GLY A 181 1.18 -25.46 -34.66
C GLY A 181 -0.20 -24.84 -34.39
N MET A 182 -1.16 -25.66 -33.97
CA MET A 182 -2.50 -25.17 -33.59
C MET A 182 -2.48 -24.26 -32.36
N ILE A 183 -1.72 -24.62 -31.30
CA ILE A 183 -1.69 -23.85 -30.03
C ILE A 183 -0.95 -22.51 -30.21
N SER A 184 0.13 -22.50 -30.96
CA SER A 184 0.93 -21.28 -31.23
C SER A 184 0.21 -20.26 -32.11
N GLY A 185 -1.00 -20.58 -32.61
CA GLY A 185 -1.70 -19.74 -33.57
C GLY A 185 -0.95 -19.60 -34.90
N TYR A 186 0.01 -20.49 -35.16
CA TYR A 186 0.77 -20.50 -36.39
C TYR A 186 -0.13 -21.01 -37.53
N ALA A 187 -0.89 -20.09 -38.12
CA ALA A 187 -1.84 -20.32 -39.20
C ALA A 187 -1.15 -20.59 -40.57
N GLN A 188 -0.11 -21.42 -40.57
CA GLN A 188 0.70 -21.79 -41.74
C GLN A 188 0.73 -23.29 -42.01
N LEU A 189 0.00 -24.08 -41.22
CA LEU A 189 -0.43 -25.41 -41.68
C LEU A 189 -1.44 -25.28 -42.83
N ASP A 190 -2.08 -24.13 -42.97
CA ASP A 190 -2.87 -23.79 -44.15
C ASP A 190 -1.94 -23.24 -45.24
N PRO A 191 -1.90 -23.87 -46.42
CA PRO A 191 -1.04 -23.44 -47.51
C PRO A 191 -1.45 -22.05 -48.01
N LEU A 192 -0.47 -21.19 -48.32
CA LEU A 192 -0.76 -19.97 -49.08
C LEU A 192 -1.40 -20.37 -50.40
N VAL A 193 -2.63 -19.90 -50.63
CA VAL A 193 -3.35 -20.06 -51.90
C VAL A 193 -2.87 -18.96 -52.84
N ALA A 194 -2.59 -19.30 -54.10
CA ALA A 194 -2.25 -18.30 -55.11
C ALA A 194 -3.39 -17.26 -55.21
N PRO A 195 -3.08 -15.96 -55.41
CA PRO A 195 -4.13 -14.97 -55.61
C PRO A 195 -4.98 -15.36 -56.82
N ASP A 196 -6.29 -15.58 -56.60
CA ASP A 196 -7.29 -15.77 -57.65
C ASP A 196 -7.39 -14.48 -58.48
N GLY A 197 -6.50 -14.34 -59.45
CA GLY A 197 -6.27 -13.06 -60.11
C GLY A 197 -5.51 -13.15 -61.43
N ALA A 198 -5.67 -14.26 -62.16
CA ALA A 198 -5.38 -14.30 -63.59
C ALA A 198 -6.49 -15.09 -64.31
N MET A 199 -7.75 -14.69 -64.08
CA MET A 199 -8.86 -15.03 -64.96
C MET A 199 -8.71 -14.23 -66.27
N GLY A 200 -7.72 -14.61 -67.07
CA GLY A 200 -7.72 -14.37 -68.51
C GLY A 200 -8.70 -15.36 -69.14
N GLY A 201 -9.75 -14.85 -69.78
CA GLY A 201 -10.84 -15.64 -70.31
C GLY A 201 -10.39 -16.76 -71.25
N GLY A 202 -10.89 -17.97 -71.02
CA GLY A 202 -10.69 -19.10 -71.92
C GLY A 202 -11.22 -20.42 -71.36
N ALA A 203 -12.36 -20.85 -71.89
CA ALA A 203 -12.94 -22.20 -71.97
C ALA A 203 -12.96 -23.15 -70.75
N PRO A 204 -14.11 -23.81 -70.46
CA PRO A 204 -14.21 -24.80 -69.41
C PRO A 204 -13.71 -26.17 -69.89
N GLY A 205 -12.59 -26.64 -69.34
CA GLY A 205 -12.15 -28.03 -69.50
C GLY A 205 -10.67 -28.27 -69.22
N LEU A 206 -10.42 -29.19 -68.30
CA LEU A 206 -9.17 -29.93 -68.05
C LEU A 206 -8.02 -29.23 -67.28
N LEU A 207 -7.90 -29.71 -66.02
CA LEU A 207 -6.66 -30.10 -65.32
C LEU A 207 -5.71 -29.01 -64.78
N GLY A 208 -5.60 -28.99 -63.45
CA GLY A 208 -4.35 -28.73 -62.72
C GLY A 208 -4.34 -27.43 -61.90
N PRO A 209 -4.13 -27.48 -60.57
CA PRO A 209 -3.91 -26.28 -59.76
C PRO A 209 -2.51 -25.75 -60.10
N ASN A 210 -2.41 -24.85 -61.07
CA ASN A 210 -1.15 -24.19 -61.41
C ASN A 210 -0.87 -23.08 -60.37
N VAL A 211 -0.55 -23.49 -59.15
CA VAL A 211 -0.02 -22.62 -58.10
C VAL A 211 1.32 -22.09 -58.61
N ALA A 212 1.47 -20.77 -58.69
CA ALA A 212 2.73 -20.16 -59.14
C ALA A 212 3.93 -20.76 -58.37
N PRO A 213 5.03 -21.15 -59.04
CA PRO A 213 6.14 -21.87 -58.40
C PRO A 213 6.71 -21.16 -57.16
N ALA A 214 6.65 -19.82 -57.15
CA ALA A 214 7.05 -18.99 -56.01
C ALA A 214 6.21 -19.23 -54.73
N VAL A 215 4.91 -19.53 -54.88
CA VAL A 215 4.01 -19.79 -53.74
C VAL A 215 4.28 -21.16 -53.13
N LEU A 216 4.60 -22.16 -53.96
CA LEU A 216 4.99 -23.49 -53.52
C LEU A 216 6.33 -23.46 -52.76
N GLU A 217 7.31 -22.73 -53.29
CA GLU A 217 8.63 -22.58 -52.67
C GLU A 217 8.54 -21.84 -51.31
N ALA A 218 7.74 -20.78 -51.24
CA ALA A 218 7.48 -20.05 -49.99
C ALA A 218 6.78 -20.92 -48.94
N ASN A 219 5.80 -21.75 -49.32
CA ASN A 219 5.14 -22.68 -48.41
C ASN A 219 6.11 -23.75 -47.88
N LEU A 220 7.01 -24.25 -48.73
CA LEU A 220 7.98 -25.28 -48.35
C LEU A 220 9.06 -24.72 -47.41
N ALA A 221 9.57 -23.51 -47.68
CA ALA A 221 10.50 -22.81 -46.79
C ALA A 221 9.88 -22.53 -45.41
N ARG A 222 8.60 -22.13 -45.38
CA ARG A 222 7.82 -21.90 -44.16
C ARG A 222 7.65 -23.18 -43.32
N ALA A 223 7.37 -24.32 -43.97
CA ALA A 223 7.28 -25.62 -43.30
C ALA A 223 8.64 -26.07 -42.74
N GLN A 224 9.73 -25.85 -43.47
CA GLN A 224 11.08 -26.17 -43.01
C GLN A 224 11.51 -25.31 -41.81
N GLN A 225 11.17 -24.02 -41.80
CA GLN A 225 11.44 -23.13 -40.66
C GLN A 225 10.67 -23.55 -39.41
N PHE A 226 9.41 -23.95 -39.55
CA PHE A 226 8.62 -24.46 -38.43
C PHE A 226 9.18 -25.78 -37.89
N ALA A 227 9.52 -26.73 -38.77
CA ALA A 227 10.15 -27.99 -38.38
C ALA A 227 11.50 -27.77 -37.66
N ALA A 228 12.30 -26.82 -38.14
CA ALA A 228 13.55 -26.44 -37.48
C ALA A 228 13.32 -25.82 -36.09
N ALA A 229 12.29 -24.98 -35.94
CA ALA A 229 11.91 -24.40 -34.65
C ALA A 229 11.43 -25.46 -33.65
N VAL A 230 10.60 -26.43 -34.09
CA VAL A 230 10.15 -27.53 -33.22
C VAL A 230 11.32 -28.46 -32.85
N ALA A 231 12.24 -28.72 -33.78
CA ALA A 231 13.45 -29.49 -33.50
C ALA A 231 14.34 -28.78 -32.46
N LEU A 232 14.47 -27.45 -32.55
CA LEU A 232 15.20 -26.64 -31.56
C LEU A 232 14.53 -26.71 -30.19
N MET A 233 13.20 -26.56 -30.12
CA MET A 233 12.44 -26.71 -28.87
C MET A 233 12.65 -28.08 -28.22
N ARG A 234 12.80 -29.14 -29.02
CA ARG A 234 13.06 -30.52 -28.54
C ARG A 234 14.51 -30.75 -28.13
N GLN A 235 15.48 -30.08 -28.75
CA GLN A 235 16.91 -30.20 -28.40
C GLN A 235 17.27 -29.40 -27.15
N ASP A 236 16.79 -28.16 -27.04
CA ASP A 236 17.13 -27.25 -25.93
C ASP A 236 16.25 -27.47 -24.68
N GLY A 237 15.13 -28.18 -24.82
CA GLY A 237 14.24 -28.58 -23.72
C GLY A 237 13.88 -27.45 -22.75
N ALA A 238 13.87 -27.74 -21.45
CA ALA A 238 13.59 -26.77 -20.37
C ALA A 238 14.66 -25.66 -20.22
N GLN A 239 15.81 -25.76 -20.88
CA GLN A 239 16.96 -24.85 -20.72
C GLN A 239 16.96 -23.70 -21.74
N GLY A 240 16.22 -23.83 -22.85
CA GLY A 240 16.16 -22.80 -23.90
C GLY A 240 15.34 -21.55 -23.53
N PHE A 241 14.48 -21.61 -22.52
CA PHE A 241 13.59 -20.50 -22.15
C PHE A 241 14.06 -19.76 -20.88
N ARG A 242 14.43 -18.49 -21.05
CA ARG A 242 14.65 -17.54 -19.94
C ARG A 242 13.32 -16.87 -19.57
N ILE A 243 12.54 -17.56 -18.73
CA ILE A 243 11.34 -17.00 -18.12
C ILE A 243 11.76 -16.28 -16.84
N ASP A 244 11.40 -15.00 -16.72
CA ASP A 244 11.48 -14.28 -15.45
C ASP A 244 10.09 -13.89 -14.98
N ILE A 245 9.88 -13.95 -13.66
CA ILE A 245 8.60 -13.59 -13.04
C ILE A 245 8.94 -12.50 -12.03
N GLU A 246 8.60 -11.27 -12.40
CA GLU A 246 8.69 -10.13 -11.50
C GLU A 246 7.38 -10.04 -10.71
N ALA A 247 7.47 -10.38 -9.41
CA ALA A 247 6.38 -10.14 -8.47
C ALA A 247 6.46 -8.68 -8.02
N ASP A 248 6.03 -7.76 -8.90
CA ASP A 248 6.09 -6.33 -8.62
C ASP A 248 5.00 -5.94 -7.62
N SER A 249 5.39 -5.82 -6.36
CA SER A 249 4.61 -5.19 -5.29
C SER A 249 5.28 -3.87 -4.90
N THR A 250 5.53 -2.98 -5.86
CA THR A 250 6.27 -1.73 -5.58
C THR A 250 5.94 -0.54 -6.49
N ILE A 251 4.74 -0.44 -7.06
CA ILE A 251 4.40 0.71 -7.93
C ILE A 251 4.45 2.06 -7.17
N ALA A 252 3.99 2.12 -5.91
CA ALA A 252 3.95 3.38 -5.16
C ALA A 252 5.31 3.87 -4.60
N PRO A 253 6.17 3.02 -4.00
CA PRO A 253 7.49 3.44 -3.53
C PRO A 253 8.44 3.79 -4.68
N ASP A 254 8.38 3.06 -5.79
CA ASP A 254 9.23 3.36 -6.95
C ASP A 254 8.81 4.65 -7.64
N GLU A 255 7.50 4.92 -7.78
CA GLU A 255 7.03 6.17 -8.35
C GLU A 255 7.42 7.38 -7.48
N GLN A 256 7.38 7.24 -6.16
CA GLN A 256 7.81 8.30 -5.24
C GLN A 256 9.33 8.50 -5.26
N ALA A 257 10.12 7.42 -5.23
CA ALA A 257 11.57 7.49 -5.33
C ALA A 257 12.01 8.11 -6.67
N GLU A 258 11.31 7.78 -7.76
CA GLU A 258 11.57 8.35 -9.06
C GLU A 258 11.18 9.84 -9.12
N LYS A 259 10.02 10.22 -8.57
CA LYS A 259 9.63 11.64 -8.42
C LYS A 259 10.65 12.43 -7.62
N GLN A 260 11.15 11.87 -6.52
CA GLN A 260 12.12 12.54 -5.66
C GLN A 260 13.48 12.70 -6.35
N ALA A 261 13.97 11.65 -7.03
CA ALA A 261 15.17 11.72 -7.84
C ALA A 261 15.06 12.74 -8.99
N ARG A 262 13.88 12.87 -9.63
CA ARG A 262 13.62 13.91 -10.65
C ARG A 262 13.62 15.31 -10.05
N VAL A 263 13.00 15.50 -8.88
CA VAL A 263 12.97 16.79 -8.19
C VAL A 263 14.38 17.21 -7.76
N GLU A 264 15.17 16.30 -7.19
CA GLU A 264 16.55 16.56 -6.79
C GLU A 264 17.46 16.91 -7.98
N PHE A 265 17.35 16.16 -9.07
CA PHE A 265 18.06 16.46 -10.32
C PHE A 265 17.73 17.87 -10.83
N LEU A 266 16.44 18.24 -10.90
CA LEU A 266 16.03 19.57 -11.34
C LEU A 266 16.52 20.68 -10.40
N GLN A 267 16.48 20.47 -9.09
CA GLN A 267 16.95 21.44 -8.10
C GLN A 267 18.46 21.71 -8.20
N GLN A 268 19.26 20.71 -8.56
CA GLN A 268 20.71 20.87 -8.70
C GLN A 268 21.13 21.31 -10.10
N MET A 269 20.42 20.88 -11.15
CA MET A 269 20.77 21.19 -12.55
C MET A 269 20.31 22.56 -13.01
N VAL A 270 19.15 23.05 -12.57
CA VAL A 270 18.64 24.36 -13.00
C VAL A 270 19.60 25.49 -12.58
N PRO A 271 20.07 25.59 -11.33
CA PRO A 271 21.03 26.63 -10.93
C PRO A 271 22.38 26.49 -11.63
N LEU A 272 22.83 25.26 -11.89
CA LEU A 272 24.08 25.02 -12.63
C LEU A 272 23.96 25.56 -14.06
N LEU A 273 22.88 25.25 -14.77
CA LEU A 273 22.64 25.75 -16.12
C LEU A 273 22.52 27.28 -16.16
N GLU A 274 21.82 27.89 -15.20
CA GLU A 274 21.71 29.36 -15.08
C GLU A 274 23.09 30.04 -14.93
N GLN A 275 24.03 29.41 -14.23
CA GLN A 275 25.37 29.97 -14.01
C GLN A 275 26.32 29.71 -15.20
N VAL A 276 26.16 28.56 -15.85
CA VAL A 276 27.10 28.07 -16.86
C VAL A 276 26.79 28.62 -18.26
N VAL A 277 25.51 28.86 -18.59
CA VAL A 277 25.09 29.38 -19.91
C VAL A 277 25.72 30.75 -20.24
N PRO A 278 25.73 31.76 -19.36
CA PRO A 278 26.37 33.05 -19.64
C PRO A 278 27.90 32.95 -19.80
N LEU A 279 28.54 32.07 -19.03
CA LEU A 279 29.99 31.82 -19.09
C LEU A 279 30.38 31.17 -20.42
N ALA A 280 29.54 30.28 -20.95
CA ALA A 280 29.73 29.64 -22.24
C ALA A 280 29.52 30.61 -23.42
N MET A 281 28.59 31.57 -23.32
CA MET A 281 28.36 32.58 -24.37
C MET A 281 29.48 33.62 -24.49
N GLY A 282 30.16 33.94 -23.38
CA GLY A 282 31.20 34.98 -23.35
C GLY A 282 32.59 34.51 -23.79
N ASN A 283 32.87 33.21 -23.79
CA ASN A 283 34.20 32.68 -24.12
C ASN A 283 34.14 31.26 -24.71
N PRO A 284 34.45 31.08 -26.01
CA PRO A 284 34.42 29.77 -26.69
C PRO A 284 35.33 28.71 -26.06
N ALA A 285 36.43 29.08 -25.41
CA ALA A 285 37.31 28.13 -24.71
C ALA A 285 36.66 27.62 -23.41
N LEU A 286 35.94 28.49 -22.68
CA LEU A 286 35.22 28.13 -21.46
C LEU A 286 33.96 27.32 -21.76
N ALA A 287 33.35 27.46 -22.94
CA ALA A 287 32.19 26.67 -23.37
C ALA A 287 32.45 25.15 -23.34
N SER A 288 33.65 24.72 -23.73
CA SER A 288 34.04 23.30 -23.69
C SER A 288 34.11 22.75 -22.26
N VAL A 289 34.64 23.53 -21.31
CA VAL A 289 34.74 23.17 -19.89
C VAL A 289 33.37 23.19 -19.22
N CYS A 290 32.55 24.17 -19.56
CA CYS A 290 31.16 24.31 -19.12
C CYS A 290 30.29 23.11 -19.52
N ARG A 291 30.46 22.62 -20.75
CA ARG A 291 29.82 21.40 -21.26
C ARG A 291 30.22 20.18 -20.44
N GLU A 292 31.51 19.96 -20.22
CA GLU A 292 32.01 18.81 -19.45
C GLU A 292 31.57 18.84 -17.98
N ILE A 293 31.55 20.01 -17.33
CA ILE A 293 31.07 20.14 -15.94
C ILE A 293 29.57 19.79 -15.85
N THR A 294 28.77 20.25 -16.81
CA THR A 294 27.33 19.99 -16.82
C THR A 294 27.03 18.52 -17.13
N LEU A 295 27.76 17.91 -18.07
CA LEU A 295 27.62 16.48 -18.37
C LEU A 295 28.13 15.61 -17.24
N PHE A 296 29.21 16.00 -16.56
CA PHE A 296 29.70 15.31 -15.37
C PHE A 296 28.65 15.32 -14.24
N ALA A 297 28.05 16.48 -13.98
CA ALA A 297 27.00 16.60 -12.97
C ALA A 297 25.73 15.82 -13.35
N ALA A 298 25.32 15.84 -14.63
CA ALA A 298 24.20 15.07 -15.13
C ALA A 298 24.44 13.55 -15.02
N ARG A 299 25.64 13.06 -15.38
CA ARG A 299 26.01 11.63 -15.28
C ARG A 299 25.96 11.07 -13.87
N GLY A 300 26.06 11.93 -12.85
CA GLY A 300 25.87 11.56 -11.44
C GLY A 300 24.47 11.04 -11.13
N PHE A 301 23.47 11.37 -11.96
CA PHE A 301 22.08 10.97 -11.78
C PHE A 301 21.68 9.87 -12.78
N ARG A 302 21.25 8.71 -12.28
CA ARG A 302 20.80 7.58 -13.13
C ARG A 302 19.70 7.97 -14.12
N ILE A 303 18.82 8.88 -13.71
CA ILE A 303 17.66 9.34 -14.48
C ILE A 303 18.02 10.30 -15.62
N ALA A 304 19.19 10.95 -15.54
CA ALA A 304 19.62 11.94 -16.52
C ALA A 304 20.20 11.32 -17.79
N ARG A 305 20.40 9.99 -17.83
CA ARG A 305 20.92 9.26 -19.01
C ARG A 305 20.06 9.48 -20.26
N THR A 306 18.76 9.69 -20.11
CA THR A 306 17.85 10.00 -21.24
C THR A 306 17.94 11.47 -21.68
N LEU A 307 18.40 12.35 -20.79
CA LEU A 307 18.56 13.78 -21.03
C LEU A 307 19.98 14.16 -21.47
N GLU A 308 20.95 13.26 -21.29
CA GLU A 308 22.36 13.47 -21.65
C GLU A 308 22.50 13.87 -23.12
N GLU A 309 21.88 13.13 -24.03
CA GLU A 309 21.91 13.43 -25.47
C GLU A 309 21.23 14.79 -25.78
N THR A 310 20.23 15.18 -25.01
CA THR A 310 19.53 16.47 -25.18
C THR A 310 20.38 17.63 -24.67
N LEU A 311 21.08 17.46 -23.54
CA LEU A 311 22.00 18.44 -22.99
C LEU A 311 23.21 18.64 -23.90
N GLU A 312 23.78 17.56 -24.45
CA GLU A 312 24.88 17.65 -25.42
C GLU A 312 24.50 18.48 -26.64
N ARG A 313 23.34 18.17 -27.25
CA ARG A 313 22.81 18.94 -28.39
C ARG A 313 22.59 20.41 -28.06
N ALA A 314 22.14 20.73 -26.84
CA ALA A 314 21.92 22.09 -26.40
C ALA A 314 23.24 22.88 -26.29
N PHE A 315 24.29 22.30 -25.72
CA PHE A 315 25.62 22.94 -25.65
C PHE A 315 26.28 23.06 -27.02
N ASP A 316 26.12 22.07 -27.90
CA ASP A 316 26.64 22.13 -29.27
C ASP A 316 25.95 23.22 -30.11
N ALA A 317 24.65 23.43 -29.90
CA ALA A 317 23.92 24.54 -30.50
C ALA A 317 24.40 25.90 -29.97
N LEU A 318 24.67 25.99 -28.66
CA LEU A 318 25.21 27.19 -28.02
C LEU A 318 26.59 27.56 -28.56
N ALA A 319 27.46 26.56 -28.76
CA ALA A 319 28.81 26.74 -29.31
C ALA A 319 28.82 27.19 -30.78
N ARG A 320 27.71 26.98 -31.51
CA ARG A 320 27.55 27.36 -32.92
C ARG A 320 26.89 28.72 -33.11
N MET A 321 26.42 29.38 -32.04
CA MET A 321 25.94 30.75 -32.15
C MET A 321 27.13 31.70 -32.39
N PRO A 322 27.15 32.50 -33.47
CA PRO A 322 28.25 33.39 -33.76
C PRO A 322 28.35 34.48 -32.68
N ALA A 323 29.56 34.70 -32.15
CA ALA A 323 29.85 35.85 -31.30
C ALA A 323 29.54 37.13 -32.08
N SER A 324 28.56 37.90 -31.63
CA SER A 324 28.23 39.18 -32.24
C SER A 324 29.35 40.19 -31.94
N ALA A 325 30.10 40.57 -32.97
CA ALA A 325 30.88 41.81 -33.05
C ALA A 325 30.76 42.37 -34.49
N PRO A 326 30.57 43.69 -34.68
CA PRO A 326 31.71 44.61 -34.59
C PRO A 326 31.46 45.90 -33.79
N GLU A 327 32.57 46.51 -33.37
CA GLU A 327 32.69 47.70 -32.53
C GLU A 327 32.06 48.98 -33.12
N GLY A 328 31.45 49.79 -32.22
CA GLY A 328 31.01 51.16 -32.51
C GLY A 328 29.92 51.65 -31.55
N SER A 329 30.32 52.38 -30.50
CA SER A 329 29.51 53.00 -29.41
C SER A 329 29.10 52.09 -28.24
N SER A 330 30.11 51.63 -27.49
CA SER A 330 30.02 50.65 -26.39
C SER A 330 29.69 51.20 -25.00
N ALA A 331 29.13 52.41 -24.85
CA ALA A 331 28.79 52.92 -23.51
C ALA A 331 27.27 53.01 -23.21
N GLY A 332 26.41 53.14 -24.23
CA GLY A 332 24.98 53.39 -24.01
C GLY A 332 24.05 52.19 -24.19
N ARG A 333 24.40 51.24 -25.09
CA ARG A 333 23.51 50.12 -25.47
C ARG A 333 23.74 48.85 -24.65
N ALA A 334 24.98 48.61 -24.20
CA ALA A 334 25.29 47.50 -23.31
C ALA A 334 24.62 47.68 -21.93
N ALA A 335 24.59 48.90 -21.39
CA ALA A 335 23.87 49.21 -20.16
C ALA A 335 22.36 49.05 -20.30
N ALA A 336 21.76 49.41 -21.45
CA ALA A 336 20.33 49.23 -21.70
C ALA A 336 19.94 47.76 -21.86
N ALA A 337 20.78 46.94 -22.51
CA ALA A 337 20.57 45.51 -22.64
C ALA A 337 20.80 44.75 -21.32
N ASP A 338 21.84 45.10 -20.54
CA ASP A 338 22.08 44.53 -19.20
C ASP A 338 20.97 44.90 -18.22
N VAL A 339 20.44 46.13 -18.28
CA VAL A 339 19.33 46.57 -17.45
C VAL A 339 18.02 45.91 -17.89
N ALA A 340 17.78 45.71 -19.18
CA ALA A 340 16.59 44.99 -19.68
C ALA A 340 16.63 43.49 -19.34
N ILE A 341 17.80 42.84 -19.43
CA ILE A 341 17.97 41.43 -19.06
C ILE A 341 17.87 41.26 -17.55
N ARG A 342 18.44 42.17 -16.73
CA ARG A 342 18.25 42.16 -15.28
C ARG A 342 16.81 42.48 -14.87
N ALA A 343 16.14 43.41 -15.56
CA ALA A 343 14.73 43.71 -15.31
C ALA A 343 13.83 42.51 -15.66
N HIS A 344 14.04 41.85 -16.81
CA HIS A 344 13.33 40.62 -17.15
C HIS A 344 13.66 39.45 -16.21
N ALA A 345 14.91 39.33 -15.74
CA ALA A 345 15.28 38.30 -14.77
C ALA A 345 14.70 38.57 -13.37
N ILE A 346 14.56 39.84 -12.96
CA ILE A 346 13.91 40.24 -11.71
C ILE A 346 12.39 40.03 -11.82
N ASP A 347 11.77 40.40 -12.95
CA ASP A 347 10.34 40.16 -13.18
C ASP A 347 10.03 38.66 -13.27
N ALA A 348 10.85 37.87 -13.98
CA ALA A 348 10.71 36.42 -14.06
C ALA A 348 10.91 35.74 -12.69
N LYS A 349 11.91 36.16 -11.90
CA LYS A 349 12.05 35.69 -10.51
C LYS A 349 10.85 36.09 -9.65
N SER A 350 10.30 37.29 -9.83
CA SER A 350 9.12 37.73 -9.10
C SER A 350 7.83 36.99 -9.51
N GLN A 351 7.74 36.54 -10.76
CA GLN A 351 6.65 35.70 -11.27
C GLN A 351 6.80 34.27 -10.76
N ILE A 352 7.99 33.69 -10.80
CA ILE A 352 8.26 32.34 -10.27
C ILE A 352 8.00 32.29 -8.76
N GLU A 353 8.37 33.32 -8.00
CA GLU A 353 8.04 33.43 -6.56
C GLU A 353 6.53 33.59 -6.32
N ARG A 354 5.83 34.36 -7.16
CA ARG A 354 4.37 34.48 -7.10
C ARG A 354 3.67 33.17 -7.45
N ASP A 355 4.15 32.44 -8.44
CA ASP A 355 3.62 31.15 -8.85
C ASP A 355 3.90 30.08 -7.79
N LYS A 356 5.10 30.08 -7.18
CA LYS A 356 5.42 29.22 -6.03
C LYS A 356 4.49 29.49 -4.85
N ASN A 357 4.29 30.76 -4.51
CA ASN A 357 3.41 31.14 -3.40
C ASN A 357 1.93 30.87 -3.73
N ALA A 358 1.51 31.01 -4.99
CA ALA A 358 0.16 30.64 -5.44
C ALA A 358 -0.06 29.13 -5.42
N ILE A 359 0.91 28.33 -5.85
CA ILE A 359 0.84 26.86 -5.79
C ILE A 359 0.87 26.39 -4.32
N ALA A 360 1.69 26.99 -3.47
CA ALA A 360 1.72 26.68 -2.04
C ALA A 360 0.40 27.05 -1.35
N ALA A 361 -0.19 28.20 -1.69
CA ALA A 361 -1.50 28.62 -1.18
C ALA A 361 -2.63 27.71 -1.70
N ALA A 362 -2.60 27.32 -2.98
CA ALA A 362 -3.57 26.39 -3.56
C ALA A 362 -3.47 25.00 -2.93
N LYS A 363 -2.25 24.52 -2.65
CA LYS A 363 -2.02 23.24 -1.98
C LYS A 363 -2.47 23.28 -0.52
N ALA A 364 -2.15 24.34 0.21
CA ALA A 364 -2.62 24.54 1.59
C ALA A 364 -4.15 24.67 1.66
N PHE A 365 -4.78 25.34 0.69
CA PHE A 365 -6.23 25.43 0.60
C PHE A 365 -6.86 24.08 0.27
N GLY A 366 -6.27 23.29 -0.64
CA GLY A 366 -6.71 21.94 -0.96
C GLY A 366 -6.58 20.98 0.22
N ASP A 367 -5.45 21.00 0.92
CA ASP A 367 -5.21 20.18 2.11
C ASP A 367 -6.20 20.52 3.23
N HIS A 368 -6.43 21.82 3.48
CA HIS A 368 -7.42 22.27 4.46
C HIS A 368 -8.86 21.89 4.06
N GLN A 369 -9.19 21.91 2.76
CA GLN A 369 -10.51 21.48 2.28
C GLN A 369 -10.71 19.97 2.45
N LEU A 370 -9.66 19.18 2.20
CA LEU A 370 -9.66 17.73 2.35
C LEU A 370 -9.72 17.31 3.82
N GLU A 371 -9.08 18.07 4.70
CA GLU A 371 -9.16 17.89 6.16
C GLU A 371 -10.54 18.27 6.70
N GLN A 372 -11.14 19.37 6.25
CA GLN A 372 -12.54 19.70 6.55
C GLN A 372 -13.51 18.62 6.05
N ALA A 373 -13.32 18.09 4.84
CA ALA A 373 -14.15 17.02 4.30
C ALA A 373 -14.01 15.72 5.12
N LYS A 374 -12.80 15.38 5.58
CA LYS A 374 -12.57 14.23 6.47
C LYS A 374 -13.23 14.40 7.83
N LEU A 375 -13.10 15.57 8.45
CA LEU A 375 -13.75 15.87 9.72
C LEU A 375 -15.27 15.83 9.60
N ALA A 376 -15.84 16.36 8.51
CA ALA A 376 -17.27 16.28 8.22
C ALA A 376 -17.73 14.84 7.95
N ALA A 377 -16.94 14.03 7.25
CA ALA A 377 -17.26 12.62 7.03
C ALA A 377 -17.19 11.81 8.33
N GLN A 378 -16.22 12.09 9.20
CA GLN A 378 -16.09 11.47 10.51
C GLN A 378 -17.24 11.85 11.44
N SER A 379 -17.63 13.13 11.49
CA SER A 379 -18.78 13.54 12.30
C SER A 379 -20.09 12.91 11.81
N LEU A 380 -20.28 12.79 10.49
CA LEU A 380 -21.46 12.15 9.91
C LEU A 380 -21.48 10.64 10.19
N ALA A 381 -20.33 9.98 10.15
CA ALA A 381 -20.19 8.57 10.51
C ALA A 381 -20.46 8.31 12.00
N GLU A 382 -19.98 9.19 12.88
CA GLU A 382 -20.29 9.16 14.32
C GLU A 382 -21.78 9.40 14.58
N HIS A 383 -22.41 10.38 13.93
CA HIS A 383 -23.85 10.60 14.03
C HIS A 383 -24.68 9.41 13.54
N ALA A 384 -24.28 8.78 12.43
CA ALA A 384 -24.93 7.57 11.93
C ALA A 384 -24.76 6.40 12.91
N ARG A 385 -23.58 6.24 13.51
CA ARG A 385 -23.30 5.19 14.49
C ARG A 385 -24.14 5.35 15.75
N LEU A 386 -24.23 6.56 16.28
CA LEU A 386 -25.09 6.88 17.41
C LEU A 386 -26.57 6.64 17.09
N GLY A 387 -27.02 6.96 15.88
CA GLY A 387 -28.39 6.68 15.42
C GLY A 387 -28.72 5.17 15.42
N VAL A 388 -27.83 4.35 14.85
CA VAL A 388 -27.98 2.88 14.87
C VAL A 388 -27.99 2.35 16.30
N GLU A 389 -27.17 2.91 17.18
CA GLU A 389 -27.11 2.50 18.59
C GLU A 389 -28.38 2.89 19.35
N THR A 390 -28.97 4.06 19.07
CA THR A 390 -30.26 4.46 19.63
C THR A 390 -31.40 3.57 19.17
N GLU A 391 -31.48 3.22 17.88
CA GLU A 391 -32.50 2.29 17.37
C GLU A 391 -32.31 0.88 17.95
N ARG A 392 -31.07 0.44 18.16
CA ARG A 392 -30.78 -0.85 18.80
C ARG A 392 -31.28 -0.86 20.25
N LEU A 393 -31.06 0.22 21.00
CA LEU A 393 -31.53 0.32 22.37
C LEU A 393 -33.07 0.41 22.45
N GLU A 394 -33.72 1.08 21.50
CA GLU A 394 -35.19 1.10 21.42
C GLU A 394 -35.77 -0.28 21.11
N THR A 395 -35.21 -0.98 20.12
CA THR A 395 -35.65 -2.36 19.80
C THR A 395 -35.41 -3.33 20.96
N GLU A 396 -34.30 -3.18 21.68
CA GLU A 396 -34.01 -3.96 22.89
C GLU A 396 -35.02 -3.67 24.01
N LYS A 397 -35.35 -2.40 24.26
CA LYS A 397 -36.40 -2.01 25.22
C LYS A 397 -37.77 -2.59 24.86
N VAL A 398 -38.17 -2.53 23.60
CA VAL A 398 -39.44 -3.11 23.13
C VAL A 398 -39.45 -4.64 23.35
N SER A 399 -38.34 -5.32 23.05
CA SER A 399 -38.22 -6.77 23.25
C SER A 399 -38.30 -7.18 24.72
N LEU A 400 -37.71 -6.38 25.62
CA LEU A 400 -37.77 -6.61 27.07
C LEU A 400 -39.18 -6.35 27.61
N GLY A 401 -39.86 -5.32 27.12
CA GLY A 401 -41.27 -5.06 27.46
C GLY A 401 -42.20 -6.20 27.06
N LEU A 402 -41.99 -6.78 25.87
CA LEU A 402 -42.73 -7.96 25.41
C LEU A 402 -42.48 -9.18 26.29
N ARG A 403 -41.21 -9.45 26.65
CA ARG A 403 -40.87 -10.56 27.57
C ARG A 403 -41.44 -10.36 28.97
N ALA A 404 -41.47 -9.13 29.47
CA ALA A 404 -42.09 -8.82 30.76
C ALA A 404 -43.61 -9.04 30.71
N ALA A 405 -44.27 -8.64 29.62
CA ALA A 405 -45.70 -8.88 29.42
C ALA A 405 -46.03 -10.39 29.30
N GLU A 406 -45.21 -11.16 28.58
CA GLU A 406 -45.35 -12.62 28.49
C GLU A 406 -45.14 -13.31 29.84
N ALA A 407 -44.16 -12.86 30.64
CA ALA A 407 -43.93 -13.39 31.98
C ALA A 407 -45.09 -13.09 32.93
N ALA A 408 -45.64 -11.88 32.87
CA ALA A 408 -46.82 -11.49 33.65
C ALA A 408 -48.07 -12.29 33.24
N ALA A 409 -48.26 -12.53 31.93
CA ALA A 409 -49.36 -13.35 31.42
C ALA A 409 -49.27 -14.81 31.88
N ARG A 410 -48.06 -15.38 31.91
CA ARG A 410 -47.83 -16.75 32.45
C ARG A 410 -48.11 -16.82 33.95
N GLN A 411 -47.64 -15.84 34.73
CA GLN A 411 -47.96 -15.78 36.16
C GLN A 411 -49.47 -15.64 36.44
N ALA A 412 -50.20 -14.90 35.58
CA ALA A 412 -51.65 -14.79 35.71
C ALA A 412 -52.39 -16.10 35.35
N GLN A 413 -51.83 -16.93 34.46
CA GLN A 413 -52.37 -18.25 34.13
C GLN A 413 -52.08 -19.31 35.21
N ASP A 414 -50.97 -19.20 35.95
CA ASP A 414 -50.64 -20.13 37.04
C ASP A 414 -51.41 -19.83 38.35
N LEU A 415 -52.10 -18.69 38.44
CA LEU A 415 -52.85 -18.22 39.61
C LEU A 415 -54.38 -18.30 39.47
N GLY A 416 -54.89 -18.75 38.33
CA GLY A 416 -56.32 -19.02 38.08
C GLY A 416 -56.57 -20.51 37.90
#